data_AF-A0AAW0XU97-F1
#
_entry.id   AF-A0AAW0XU97-F1
#
_cell.length_a   1.000
_cell.length_b   1.000
_cell.length_c   1.000
_cell.angle_alpha   90.00
_cell.angle_beta   90.00
_cell.angle_gamma   90.00
#
_symmetry.space_group_name_H-M   'P 1'
#
loop_
_entity.id
_entity.type
_entity.pdbx_description
1 polymer ?
#
loop_
_entity_poly.entity_id
_entity_poly.type
_entity_poly.pdbx_seq_one_letter_code
_entity_poly.pdbx_strand_id
1 'polypeptide(L)'
;VNITCLPNYVLNLTNTSQIINCTYQGWQTPQKCYQGCAGDPPTPGSNMTRNNVTSNAVGVKILYNCSLGYFIPTTMPNTKPVSGTSVVCSANSSWVPTNTPLLCAKLCLTDPNVTAPLNSSWDGFTRTLG
;
A
#
# COMPACT_ATOMS: atom_id res chain seq x y z
N VAL A 1 24.21 -5.43 26.41
CA VAL A 1 24.26 -6.55 25.43
C VAL A 1 23.28 -6.22 24.33
N ASN A 2 23.68 -6.32 23.06
CA ASN A 2 22.76 -6.12 21.94
C ASN A 2 22.14 -7.46 21.54
N ILE A 3 20.81 -7.51 21.45
CA ILE A 3 20.09 -8.68 20.94
C ILE A 3 19.27 -8.28 19.72
N THR A 4 19.25 -9.15 18.73
CA THR A 4 18.57 -8.93 17.46
C THR A 4 17.54 -10.04 17.26
N CYS A 5 16.36 -9.67 16.79
CA CYS A 5 15.34 -10.62 16.40
C CYS A 5 15.84 -11.50 15.25
N LEU A 6 15.27 -12.70 15.15
CA LEU A 6 15.47 -13.56 13.98
C LEU A 6 14.94 -12.87 12.70
N PRO A 7 15.41 -13.28 11.50
CA PRO A 7 14.84 -12.79 10.25
C PRO A 7 13.32 -12.94 10.25
N ASN A 8 12.60 -11.93 9.73
CA ASN A 8 11.13 -11.84 9.70
C ASN A 8 10.44 -11.60 11.04
N TYR A 9 11.21 -11.34 12.11
CA TYR A 9 10.71 -10.95 13.41
C TYR A 9 11.14 -9.52 13.75
N VAL A 10 10.25 -8.80 14.44
CA VAL A 10 10.42 -7.40 14.80
C VAL A 10 10.05 -7.17 16.26
N LEU A 11 10.61 -6.12 16.87
CA LEU A 11 10.22 -5.64 18.20
C LEU A 11 9.10 -4.62 18.11
N ASN A 12 9.16 -3.77 17.09
CA ASN A 12 8.15 -2.79 16.75
C ASN A 12 8.27 -2.41 15.26
N LEU A 13 7.52 -1.40 14.82
CA LEU A 13 7.45 -0.92 13.43
C LEU A 13 8.79 -0.89 12.68
N THR A 14 9.85 -0.40 13.33
CA THR A 14 11.16 -0.18 12.68
C THR A 14 12.31 -0.91 13.36
N ASN A 15 12.11 -1.39 14.58
CA ASN A 15 13.20 -1.91 15.38
C ASN A 15 13.23 -3.43 15.34
N THR A 16 14.39 -3.97 14.97
CA THR A 16 14.70 -5.41 14.99
C THR A 16 15.69 -5.77 16.09
N SER A 17 16.23 -4.79 16.81
CA SER A 17 17.20 -4.99 17.88
C SER A 17 16.90 -4.12 19.09
N GLN A 18 17.34 -4.60 20.25
CA GLN A 18 17.25 -3.89 21.53
C GLN A 18 18.53 -4.08 22.33
N ILE A 19 18.84 -3.07 23.14
CA ILE A 19 19.97 -3.10 24.06
C ILE A 19 19.44 -3.52 25.43
N ILE A 20 19.98 -4.62 25.95
CA ILE A 20 19.70 -5.10 27.30
C ILE A 20 20.80 -4.61 28.23
N ASN A 21 20.40 -3.86 29.25
CA ASN A 21 21.32 -3.35 30.26
C ASN A 21 21.37 -4.28 31.47
N CYS A 22 22.54 -4.35 32.09
CA CYS A 22 22.70 -4.94 33.41
C CYS A 22 22.48 -3.83 34.43
N THR A 23 21.55 -4.06 35.36
CA THR A 23 21.25 -3.14 36.46
C THR A 23 21.65 -3.78 37.78
N TYR A 24 21.56 -3.04 38.89
CA TYR A 24 21.80 -3.59 40.23
C TYR A 24 20.84 -4.74 40.60
N GLN A 25 19.70 -4.87 39.90
CA GLN A 25 18.73 -5.96 40.05
C GLN A 25 18.99 -7.13 39.08
N GLY A 26 20.03 -7.06 38.27
CA GLY A 26 20.35 -8.03 37.22
C GLY A 26 20.02 -7.54 35.81
N TRP A 27 20.02 -8.48 34.86
CA TRP A 27 19.72 -8.22 33.45
C TRP A 27 18.26 -7.87 33.24
N GLN A 28 18.00 -6.81 32.47
CA GLN A 28 16.64 -6.48 32.05
C GLN A 28 16.02 -7.62 31.23
N THR A 29 14.71 -7.84 31.41
CA THR A 29 13.98 -8.82 30.59
C THR A 29 13.83 -8.28 29.17
N PRO A 30 14.26 -9.03 28.13
CA PRO A 30 14.13 -8.58 26.76
C PRO A 30 12.67 -8.58 26.29
N GLN A 31 12.30 -7.59 25.48
CA GLN A 31 11.01 -7.60 24.80
C GLN A 31 10.93 -8.77 23.81
N LYS A 32 9.76 -9.41 23.71
CA LYS A 32 9.53 -10.52 22.79
C LYS A 32 9.38 -9.99 21.37
N CYS A 33 10.10 -10.58 20.43
CA CYS A 33 9.87 -10.34 19.01
C CYS A 33 8.59 -11.04 18.54
N TYR A 34 7.92 -10.46 17.56
CA TYR A 34 6.78 -11.07 16.86
C TYR A 34 7.03 -11.09 15.35
N GLN A 35 6.35 -11.98 14.64
CA GLN A 35 6.46 -12.07 13.19
C GLN A 35 5.77 -10.87 12.54
N GLY A 36 6.49 -10.15 11.69
CA GLY A 36 5.99 -8.92 11.09
C GLY A 36 6.89 -8.43 9.96
N CYS A 37 6.36 -7.49 9.19
CA CYS A 37 7.08 -6.91 8.08
C CYS A 37 8.16 -5.96 8.59
N ALA A 38 9.41 -6.27 8.24
CA ALA A 38 10.53 -5.41 8.56
C ALA A 38 10.53 -4.19 7.64
N GLY A 39 10.80 -3.02 8.23
CA GLY A 39 10.89 -1.76 7.50
C GLY A 39 9.53 -1.15 7.12
N ASP A 40 9.61 0.02 6.51
CA ASP A 40 8.43 0.81 6.18
C ASP A 40 7.64 0.20 5.02
N PRO A 41 6.30 0.28 5.06
CA PRO A 41 5.47 -0.01 3.90
C PRO A 41 5.84 0.89 2.71
N PRO A 42 5.53 0.47 1.47
CA PRO A 42 5.77 1.27 0.28
C PRO A 42 5.28 2.71 0.43
N THR A 43 6.04 3.68 -0.06
CA THR A 43 5.61 5.07 -0.06
C THR A 43 4.41 5.25 -0.99
N PRO A 44 3.42 6.09 -0.62
CA PRO A 44 2.34 6.42 -1.54
C PRO A 44 2.91 7.15 -2.77
N GLY A 45 2.40 6.82 -3.96
CA GLY A 45 2.74 7.51 -5.20
C GLY A 45 1.96 8.82 -5.39
N SER A 46 2.01 9.37 -6.59
CA SER A 46 1.36 10.64 -6.94
C SER A 46 -0.16 10.60 -6.69
N ASN A 47 -0.69 11.70 -6.15
CA ASN A 47 -2.12 11.89 -5.84
C ASN A 47 -2.70 10.79 -4.94
N MET A 48 -1.86 10.21 -4.08
CA MET A 48 -2.24 9.18 -3.13
C MET A 48 -1.72 9.56 -1.74
N THR A 49 -2.50 9.24 -0.72
CA THR A 49 -2.14 9.42 0.69
C THR A 49 -2.17 8.06 1.37
N ARG A 50 -1.32 7.85 2.37
CA ARG A 50 -1.25 6.62 3.17
C ARG A 50 -1.69 6.92 4.59
N ASN A 51 -2.51 6.04 5.17
CA ASN A 51 -2.86 6.12 6.59
C ASN A 51 -1.63 5.89 7.48
N ASN A 52 -1.72 6.34 8.74
CA ASN A 52 -0.65 6.12 9.70
C ASN A 52 -0.43 4.62 9.95
N VAL A 53 0.84 4.23 10.05
CA VAL A 53 1.25 2.84 10.27
C VAL A 53 1.34 2.61 11.78
N THR A 54 0.38 1.89 12.33
CA THR A 54 0.32 1.61 13.78
C THR A 54 0.86 0.23 14.14
N SER A 55 0.93 -0.69 13.17
CA SER A 55 1.47 -2.02 13.33
C SER A 55 2.03 -2.56 12.02
N ASN A 56 3.03 -3.43 12.13
CA ASN A 56 3.63 -4.19 11.04
C ASN A 56 3.46 -5.70 11.24
N ALA A 57 2.57 -6.14 12.11
CA ALA A 57 2.27 -7.56 12.29
C ALA A 57 1.71 -8.18 11.00
N VAL A 58 1.98 -9.47 10.79
CA VAL A 58 1.41 -10.24 9.67
C VAL A 58 -0.12 -10.11 9.67
N GLY A 59 -0.69 -9.86 8.48
CA GLY A 59 -2.13 -9.67 8.27
C GLY A 59 -2.62 -8.22 8.44
N VAL A 60 -1.79 -7.31 8.98
CA VAL A 60 -2.13 -5.89 9.07
C VAL A 60 -2.27 -5.30 7.66
N LYS A 61 -3.33 -4.49 7.48
CA LYS A 61 -3.63 -3.79 6.24
C LYS A 61 -3.49 -2.28 6.45
N ILE A 62 -2.78 -1.63 5.55
CA ILE A 62 -2.58 -0.19 5.53
C ILE A 62 -3.31 0.38 4.34
N LEU A 63 -4.16 1.37 4.58
CA LEU A 63 -4.99 1.97 3.54
C LEU A 63 -4.25 3.10 2.83
N TYR A 64 -4.44 3.13 1.52
CA TYR A 64 -3.91 4.13 0.60
C TYR A 64 -5.09 4.74 -0.16
N ASN A 65 -5.33 6.03 0.02
CA ASN A 65 -6.48 6.74 -0.54
C ASN A 65 -6.02 7.70 -1.62
N CYS A 66 -6.73 7.70 -2.74
CA CYS A 66 -6.53 8.68 -3.79
C CYS A 66 -7.07 10.04 -3.38
N SER A 67 -6.41 11.11 -3.83
CA SER A 67 -6.95 12.46 -3.78
C SER A 67 -8.27 12.55 -4.55
N LEU A 68 -9.11 13.51 -4.18
CA LEU A 68 -10.42 13.71 -4.83
C LEU A 68 -10.27 13.87 -6.35
N GLY A 69 -11.03 13.09 -7.12
CA GLY A 69 -10.99 13.11 -8.59
C GLY A 69 -9.89 12.23 -9.23
N TYR A 70 -9.09 11.53 -8.42
CA TYR A 70 -8.09 10.56 -8.87
C TYR A 70 -8.49 9.14 -8.48
N PHE A 71 -8.06 8.18 -9.29
CA PHE A 71 -8.40 6.77 -9.13
C PHE A 71 -7.19 5.89 -9.44
N ILE A 72 -7.22 4.66 -8.97
CA ILE A 72 -6.19 3.68 -9.29
C ILE A 72 -6.34 3.28 -10.77
N PRO A 73 -5.26 3.34 -11.57
CA PRO A 73 -5.29 2.86 -12.94
C PRO A 73 -5.56 1.36 -12.95
N THR A 74 -6.74 0.95 -13.42
CA THR A 74 -7.06 -0.47 -13.64
C THR A 74 -6.99 -0.77 -15.12
N THR A 75 -6.33 -1.86 -15.50
CA THR A 75 -6.29 -2.35 -16.89
C THR A 75 -7.56 -3.08 -17.30
N MET A 76 -8.48 -3.31 -16.36
CA MET A 76 -9.73 -4.04 -16.63
C MET A 76 -10.78 -3.11 -17.25
N PRO A 77 -11.30 -3.46 -18.44
CA PRO A 77 -12.44 -2.77 -19.01
C PRO A 77 -13.68 -2.92 -18.10
N ASN A 78 -14.49 -1.87 -17.98
CA ASN A 78 -15.79 -1.87 -17.28
C ASN A 78 -15.78 -1.98 -15.74
N THR A 79 -14.62 -1.90 -15.09
CA THR A 79 -14.58 -1.78 -13.63
C THR A 79 -14.84 -0.36 -13.17
N LYS A 80 -15.69 -0.20 -12.15
CA LYS A 80 -15.91 1.09 -11.49
C LYS A 80 -14.57 1.63 -10.97
N PRO A 81 -14.25 2.92 -11.19
CA PRO A 81 -13.04 3.53 -10.67
C PRO A 81 -12.89 3.33 -9.16
N VAL A 82 -11.72 2.86 -8.74
CA VAL A 82 -11.42 2.62 -7.32
C VAL A 82 -10.62 3.80 -6.78
N SER A 83 -11.11 4.42 -5.70
CA SER A 83 -10.50 5.60 -5.07
C SER A 83 -9.43 5.28 -4.02
N GLY A 84 -8.97 4.03 -3.94
CA GLY A 84 -7.99 3.61 -2.95
C GLY A 84 -7.66 2.12 -2.99
N THR A 85 -6.63 1.71 -2.27
CA THR A 85 -6.14 0.33 -2.16
C THR A 85 -5.55 0.09 -0.78
N SER A 86 -5.11 -1.13 -0.51
CA SER A 86 -4.37 -1.47 0.68
C SER A 86 -3.03 -2.10 0.37
N VAL A 87 -2.11 -1.99 1.31
CA VAL A 87 -0.91 -2.83 1.38
C VAL A 87 -1.04 -3.72 2.60
N VAL A 88 -0.75 -5.00 2.43
CA VAL A 88 -0.89 -6.02 3.49
C VAL A 88 0.49 -6.53 3.88
N CYS A 89 0.74 -6.65 5.18
CA CYS A 89 1.89 -7.41 5.63
C CYS A 89 1.62 -8.91 5.42
N SER A 90 2.26 -9.51 4.42
CA SER A 90 2.03 -10.92 4.06
C SER A 90 2.65 -11.88 5.09
N ALA A 91 2.24 -13.15 5.05
CA ALA A 91 2.83 -14.21 5.86
C ALA A 91 4.35 -14.36 5.67
N ASN A 92 4.86 -13.95 4.50
CA ASN A 92 6.28 -13.94 4.17
C ASN A 92 7.02 -12.72 4.75
N SER A 93 6.35 -11.93 5.62
CA SER A 93 6.93 -10.74 6.25
C SER A 93 7.40 -9.68 5.27
N SER A 94 6.72 -9.63 4.12
CA SER A 94 6.90 -8.61 3.08
C SER A 94 5.59 -7.85 2.89
N TRP A 95 5.72 -6.53 2.70
CA TRP A 95 4.60 -5.66 2.34
C TRP A 95 4.16 -5.92 0.90
N VAL A 96 2.91 -6.33 0.72
CA VAL A 96 2.34 -6.68 -0.59
C VAL A 96 1.14 -5.77 -0.89
N PRO A 97 1.18 -4.97 -1.97
CA PRO A 97 0.03 -4.17 -2.39
C PRO A 97 -1.10 -5.07 -2.91
N THR A 98 -2.34 -4.74 -2.56
CA THR A 98 -3.54 -5.43 -3.05
C THR A 98 -3.80 -5.09 -4.52
N ASN A 99 -3.54 -3.84 -4.91
CA ASN A 99 -3.61 -3.37 -6.29
C ASN A 99 -2.33 -2.62 -6.64
N THR A 100 -1.82 -2.84 -7.84
CA THR A 100 -0.69 -2.10 -8.41
C THR A 100 -1.14 -1.37 -9.68
N PRO A 101 -0.57 -0.18 -9.97
CA PRO A 101 0.44 0.54 -9.20
C PRO A 101 -0.13 1.30 -7.97
N LEU A 102 0.72 1.60 -6.96
CA LEU A 102 0.38 2.45 -5.80
C LEU A 102 0.44 3.95 -6.15
N LEU A 103 -0.24 4.34 -7.22
CA LEU A 103 -0.37 5.72 -7.66
C LEU A 103 -1.80 5.95 -8.13
N CYS A 104 -2.26 7.20 -8.07
CA CYS A 104 -3.56 7.57 -8.58
C CYS A 104 -3.43 8.50 -9.79
N ALA A 105 -4.24 8.23 -10.79
CA ALA A 105 -4.31 9.01 -12.02
C ALA A 105 -5.73 9.55 -12.21
N LYS A 106 -5.85 10.63 -12.97
CA LYS A 106 -7.14 11.10 -13.45
C LYS A 106 -7.58 10.19 -14.59
N LEU A 107 -8.79 9.64 -14.50
CA LEU A 107 -9.35 8.80 -15.57
C LEU A 107 -10.15 9.67 -16.54
N CYS A 108 -10.01 9.40 -17.83
CA CYS A 108 -10.82 10.00 -18.88
C CYS A 108 -12.09 9.16 -19.07
N LEU A 109 -13.09 9.38 -18.22
CA LEU A 109 -14.36 8.63 -18.25
C LEU A 109 -15.42 9.24 -19.18
N THR A 110 -15.12 10.38 -19.78
CA THR A 110 -16.01 11.09 -20.71
C THR A 110 -15.46 10.99 -22.12
N ASP A 111 -16.35 10.86 -23.11
CA ASP A 111 -15.98 10.92 -24.52
C ASP A 111 -15.19 12.21 -24.79
N PRO A 112 -14.01 12.15 -25.46
CA PRO A 112 -13.37 13.35 -25.96
C PRO A 112 -14.38 14.22 -26.73
N ASN A 113 -14.34 15.52 -26.49
CA ASN A 113 -15.25 16.44 -27.17
C ASN A 113 -14.86 16.49 -28.66
N VAL A 114 -15.56 15.74 -29.51
CA VAL A 114 -15.23 15.67 -30.93
C VAL A 114 -16.30 16.38 -31.73
N THR A 115 -15.86 17.39 -32.46
CA THR A 115 -16.61 18.04 -33.54
C THR A 115 -16.77 17.09 -34.75
N ALA A 116 -17.73 16.14 -34.67
CA ALA A 116 -18.40 15.37 -35.74
C ALA A 116 -17.59 14.32 -36.57
N PRO A 117 -18.22 13.32 -37.27
CA PRO A 117 -19.66 13.16 -37.58
C PRO A 117 -20.36 11.87 -37.08
N LEU A 118 -21.69 12.00 -37.08
CA LEU A 118 -22.89 11.15 -36.90
C LEU A 118 -22.86 9.63 -36.57
N ASN A 119 -21.77 8.87 -36.67
CA ASN A 119 -21.76 7.42 -36.40
C ASN A 119 -20.55 6.98 -35.57
N SER A 120 -20.43 7.47 -34.33
CA SER A 120 -19.38 7.00 -33.42
C SER A 120 -19.97 6.39 -32.16
N SER A 121 -19.55 5.17 -31.83
CA SER A 121 -19.88 4.51 -30.57
C SER A 121 -18.67 4.58 -29.62
N TRP A 122 -18.91 4.95 -28.36
CA TRP A 122 -17.90 4.96 -27.30
C TRP A 122 -18.16 3.81 -26.34
N ASP A 123 -17.20 2.91 -26.16
CA ASP A 123 -17.35 1.71 -25.33
C ASP A 123 -16.72 1.83 -23.93
N GLY A 124 -16.25 3.03 -23.56
CA GLY A 124 -15.48 3.24 -22.33
C GLY A 124 -13.97 3.42 -22.54
N PHE A 125 -13.43 2.95 -23.66
CA PHE A 125 -11.99 2.83 -23.89
C PHE A 125 -11.56 3.23 -25.30
N THR A 126 -12.40 2.95 -26.29
CA THR A 126 -12.14 3.13 -27.72
C THR A 126 -13.36 3.73 -28.41
N ARG A 127 -13.10 4.56 -29.41
CA ARG A 127 -14.14 5.13 -30.27
C ARG A 127 -14.10 4.42 -31.61
N THR A 128 -15.17 3.70 -31.92
CA THR A 128 -15.33 3.06 -33.23
C THR A 128 -16.00 4.06 -34.19
N LEU A 129 -15.36 4.28 -35.34
CA LEU A 129 -15.91 5.06 -36.45
C LEU A 129 -16.54 4.07 -37.44
N GLY A 130 -17.84 4.18 -37.66
CA GLY A 130 -18.61 3.39 -38.63
C GLY A 130 -18.94 4.17 -39.90
#